data_AF-B9M8J1-F1
#
_entry.id   AF-B9M8J1-F1
#
_cell.length_a   1.000
_cell.length_b   1.000
_cell.length_c   1.000
_cell.angle_alpha   90.00
_cell.angle_beta   90.00
_cell.angle_gamma   90.00
#
_symmetry.space_group_name_H-M   'P 1'
#
loop_
_entity.id
_entity.type
_entity.pdbx_description
1 polymer ?
#
loop_
_entity_poly.entity_id
_entity_poly.type
_entity_poly.pdbx_seq_one_letter_code
_entity_poly.pdbx_strand_id
1 'polypeptide(L)'
;MKLNKRMKGYLLGATIAFLLVVAGNTSAQTFCPSPKRPIDCTVDLKSGTASPGCSIAPLSLLVAPVDSNGDGWFEACVHVDLNPAFGNTKIAVATKYGHAPSDWTFNVGDSLTNNGFGGDSSTQSNDSEAQVLNKTLTIFANDNGPGDRISEVIFPRLAGQKVCYEIRDQFIGWSEGALSGSSSTPNPTQMLFALAGESDSEGPINYDVFICGNRVVDGGNPTTRTGKGLRRMQIQLQP
;
A
#
# COMPACT_ATOMS: atom_id res chain seq x y z
N MET A 1 -1.51 -63.29 -3.65
CA MET A 1 -0.22 -63.04 -4.32
C MET A 1 -0.09 -61.54 -4.56
N LYS A 2 0.92 -60.93 -3.93
CA LYS A 2 1.53 -59.59 -4.12
C LYS A 2 0.76 -58.30 -3.73
N LEU A 3 1.26 -57.73 -2.64
CA LEU A 3 1.34 -56.30 -2.29
C LEU A 3 1.87 -55.42 -3.45
N ASN A 4 1.43 -54.15 -3.49
CA ASN A 4 2.28 -52.95 -3.60
C ASN A 4 1.42 -51.70 -3.30
N LYS A 5 1.41 -51.14 -2.08
CA LYS A 5 2.32 -50.13 -1.50
C LYS A 5 2.59 -48.89 -2.36
N ARG A 6 1.96 -47.79 -1.92
CA ARG A 6 2.44 -46.40 -1.76
C ARG A 6 3.33 -45.79 -2.85
N MET A 7 2.87 -44.67 -3.41
CA MET A 7 3.46 -43.32 -3.26
C MET A 7 2.82 -42.38 -4.28
N LYS A 8 2.01 -41.42 -3.83
CA LYS A 8 1.83 -40.17 -4.56
C LYS A 8 2.46 -39.11 -3.67
N GLY A 9 3.64 -38.67 -4.09
CA GLY A 9 4.41 -37.66 -3.39
C GLY A 9 3.63 -36.35 -3.35
N TYR A 10 3.56 -35.76 -2.17
CA TYR A 10 3.33 -34.33 -2.04
C TYR A 10 4.58 -33.65 -2.61
N LEU A 11 4.47 -33.08 -3.81
CA LEU A 11 5.40 -32.03 -4.22
C LEU A 11 5.02 -30.81 -3.37
N LEU A 12 5.78 -30.60 -2.30
CA LEU A 12 5.91 -29.29 -1.67
C LEU A 12 6.54 -28.38 -2.75
N GLY A 13 5.71 -27.67 -3.50
CA GLY A 13 6.15 -26.59 -4.35
C GLY A 13 6.63 -25.44 -3.46
N ALA A 14 7.90 -25.47 -3.07
CA ALA A 14 8.54 -24.31 -2.49
C ALA A 14 8.69 -23.28 -3.62
N THR A 15 7.77 -22.32 -3.68
CA THR A 15 7.93 -21.13 -4.52
C THR A 15 9.12 -20.35 -3.98
N ILE A 16 10.25 -20.47 -4.67
CA ILE A 16 11.45 -19.68 -4.38
C ILE A 16 11.15 -18.26 -4.86
N ALA A 17 10.78 -17.38 -3.93
CA ALA A 17 10.83 -15.95 -4.18
C ALA A 17 12.30 -15.57 -4.44
N PHE A 18 12.61 -15.13 -5.66
CA PHE A 18 13.91 -14.55 -5.97
C PHE A 18 13.99 -13.16 -5.33
N LEU A 19 14.50 -13.12 -4.10
CA LEU A 19 14.91 -11.87 -3.46
C LEU A 19 16.23 -11.44 -4.13
N LEU A 20 16.18 -10.55 -5.12
CA LEU A 20 17.39 -9.94 -5.65
C LEU A 20 17.86 -8.85 -4.68
N VAL A 21 18.59 -9.23 -3.63
CA VAL A 21 19.30 -8.28 -2.76
C VAL A 21 20.59 -7.90 -3.47
N VAL A 22 20.53 -6.85 -4.30
CA VAL A 22 21.76 -6.24 -4.84
C VAL A 22 22.38 -5.42 -3.71
N ALA A 23 23.33 -6.01 -2.98
CA ALA A 23 24.19 -5.29 -2.05
C ALA A 23 25.24 -4.48 -2.85
N GLY A 24 24.78 -3.45 -3.55
CA GLY A 24 25.64 -2.38 -4.04
C GLY A 24 25.82 -1.34 -2.95
N ASN A 25 27.00 -0.71 -2.88
CA ASN A 25 27.20 0.55 -2.16
C ASN A 25 26.43 1.69 -2.86
N THR A 26 25.12 1.53 -3.01
CA THR A 26 24.19 2.54 -3.52
C THR A 26 23.71 3.33 -2.32
N SER A 27 23.79 4.67 -2.38
CA SER A 27 23.07 5.53 -1.45
C SER A 27 21.64 4.99 -1.32
N ALA A 28 21.14 4.77 -0.10
CA ALA A 28 19.78 4.28 0.13
C ALA A 28 18.81 5.04 -0.78
N GLN A 29 18.08 4.30 -1.63
CA GLN A 29 17.12 4.91 -2.55
C GLN A 29 16.02 5.53 -1.70
N THR A 30 15.84 6.85 -1.86
CA THR A 30 14.76 7.55 -1.17
C THR A 30 13.53 7.59 -2.05
N PHE A 31 12.42 7.10 -1.50
CA PHE A 31 11.11 7.12 -2.16
C PHE A 31 10.24 8.29 -1.65
N CYS A 32 10.85 9.25 -0.96
CA CYS A 32 10.12 10.38 -0.40
C CYS A 32 9.61 11.33 -1.49
N PRO A 33 8.52 12.07 -1.21
CA PRO A 33 8.17 13.25 -1.99
C PRO A 33 9.39 14.14 -2.21
N SER A 34 9.55 14.58 -3.45
CA SER A 34 10.66 15.43 -3.86
C SER A 34 10.53 16.79 -3.18
N PRO A 35 11.61 17.31 -2.55
CA PRO A 35 11.61 18.64 -1.97
C PRO A 35 11.49 19.76 -3.01
N LYS A 36 11.64 19.43 -4.31
CA LYS A 36 11.54 20.38 -5.42
C LYS A 36 10.12 20.51 -5.99
N ARG A 37 9.18 19.68 -5.53
CA ARG A 37 7.78 19.69 -5.97
C ARG A 37 6.88 19.99 -4.77
N PRO A 38 5.74 20.67 -4.98
CA PRO A 38 4.77 20.88 -3.92
C PRO A 38 4.20 19.54 -3.43
N ILE A 39 3.67 19.54 -2.21
CA ILE A 39 2.84 18.43 -1.71
C ILE A 39 1.40 18.73 -2.12
N ASP A 40 0.76 17.79 -2.80
CA ASP A 40 -0.59 17.97 -3.35
C ASP A 40 -1.67 17.76 -2.28
N CYS A 41 -1.47 16.79 -1.39
CA CYS A 41 -2.37 16.53 -0.27
C CYS A 41 -1.60 16.23 1.01
N THR A 42 -2.01 16.87 2.12
CA THR A 42 -1.54 16.55 3.48
C THR A 42 -2.72 16.21 4.35
N VAL A 43 -2.65 15.06 5.03
CA VAL A 43 -3.61 14.66 6.05
C VAL A 43 -2.88 14.57 7.39
N ASP A 44 -3.33 15.32 8.40
CA ASP A 44 -2.82 15.27 9.76
C ASP A 44 -3.83 14.54 10.66
N LEU A 45 -3.52 13.26 10.91
CA LEU A 45 -4.32 12.31 11.67
C LEU A 45 -4.24 12.52 13.19
N LYS A 46 -3.44 13.48 13.66
CA LYS A 46 -3.44 13.84 15.09
C LYS A 46 -4.32 15.04 15.38
N SER A 47 -4.41 15.98 14.44
CA SER A 47 -5.31 17.14 14.52
C SER A 47 -6.68 16.90 13.86
N GLY A 48 -6.82 15.82 13.09
CA GLY A 48 -8.06 15.52 12.36
C GLY A 48 -8.29 16.47 11.19
N THR A 49 -7.23 16.88 10.49
CA THR A 49 -7.33 17.86 9.40
C THR A 49 -6.77 17.33 8.08
N ALA A 50 -7.33 17.80 6.98
CA ALA A 50 -6.80 17.56 5.63
C ALA A 50 -6.65 18.90 4.90
N SER A 51 -5.60 19.04 4.10
CA SER A 51 -5.38 20.23 3.28
C SER A 51 -6.41 20.30 2.14
N PRO A 52 -6.76 21.50 1.62
CA PRO A 52 -7.70 21.65 0.52
C PRO A 52 -7.37 20.83 -0.73
N GLY A 53 -6.07 20.61 -1.02
CA GLY A 53 -5.64 19.83 -2.18
C GLY A 53 -6.01 18.34 -2.12
N CYS A 54 -6.43 17.82 -0.97
CA CYS A 54 -6.98 16.46 -0.84
C CYS A 54 -8.40 16.32 -1.45
N SER A 55 -8.97 17.38 -2.00
CA SER A 55 -10.31 17.40 -2.62
C SER A 55 -10.31 18.07 -3.98
N ILE A 56 -9.16 18.07 -4.66
CA ILE A 56 -8.97 18.62 -6.00
C ILE A 56 -8.47 17.48 -6.88
N ALA A 57 -9.18 17.22 -7.99
CA ALA A 57 -8.80 16.17 -8.93
C ALA A 57 -7.32 16.28 -9.34
N PRO A 58 -6.58 15.15 -9.38
CA PRO A 58 -7.10 13.78 -9.28
C PRO A 58 -7.26 13.23 -7.85
N LEU A 59 -7.20 14.07 -6.82
CA LEU A 59 -7.32 13.65 -5.43
C LEU A 59 -8.74 13.91 -4.89
N SER A 60 -9.25 12.98 -4.10
CA SER A 60 -10.44 13.16 -3.27
C SER A 60 -10.32 12.47 -1.92
N LEU A 61 -11.06 12.94 -0.93
CA LEU A 61 -11.17 12.24 0.35
C LEU A 61 -12.23 11.15 0.20
N LEU A 62 -11.79 9.88 0.24
CA LEU A 62 -12.71 8.75 0.39
C LEU A 62 -13.29 8.75 1.81
N VAL A 63 -12.44 9.01 2.81
CA VAL A 63 -12.82 9.17 4.21
C VAL A 63 -12.15 10.41 4.75
N ALA A 64 -12.94 11.42 5.10
CA ALA A 64 -12.43 12.58 5.81
C ALA A 64 -11.92 12.17 7.22
N PRO A 65 -10.91 12.86 7.78
CA PRO A 65 -10.40 12.53 9.10
C PRO A 65 -11.51 12.43 10.16
N VAL A 66 -11.64 11.26 10.76
CA VAL A 66 -12.62 10.95 11.81
C VAL A 66 -11.92 10.15 12.90
N ASP A 67 -12.22 10.40 14.17
CA ASP A 67 -11.75 9.56 15.28
C ASP A 67 -12.89 8.59 15.64
N SER A 68 -12.96 7.48 14.92
CA SER A 68 -14.11 6.56 14.97
C SER A 68 -14.13 5.69 16.23
N ASN A 69 -12.98 5.53 16.89
CA ASN A 69 -12.82 4.69 18.09
C ASN A 69 -12.52 5.51 19.38
N GLY A 70 -12.36 6.83 19.28
CA GLY A 70 -12.18 7.74 20.41
C GLY A 70 -10.80 7.67 21.07
N ASP A 71 -9.78 7.16 20.37
CA ASP A 71 -8.44 7.01 20.92
C ASP A 71 -7.53 8.25 20.69
N GLY A 72 -8.08 9.29 20.06
CA GLY A 72 -7.40 10.53 19.74
C GLY A 72 -6.46 10.42 18.53
N TRP A 73 -6.57 9.37 17.72
CA TRP A 73 -5.94 9.23 16.41
C TRP A 73 -7.01 9.08 15.35
N PHE A 74 -7.03 10.04 14.44
CA PHE A 74 -8.02 10.06 13.38
C PHE A 74 -7.64 9.05 12.30
N GLU A 75 -8.65 8.44 11.70
CA GLU A 75 -8.57 7.63 10.51
C GLU A 75 -9.00 8.42 9.28
N ALA A 76 -8.33 8.20 8.15
CA ALA A 76 -8.67 8.85 6.88
C ALA A 76 -8.20 8.00 5.70
N CYS A 77 -8.83 8.23 4.55
CA CYS A 77 -8.46 7.64 3.26
C CYS A 77 -8.52 8.69 2.16
N VAL A 78 -7.45 8.76 1.36
CA VAL A 78 -7.37 9.60 0.17
C VAL A 78 -7.46 8.69 -1.04
N HIS A 79 -8.38 8.99 -1.95
CA HIS A 79 -8.46 8.39 -3.26
C HIS A 79 -7.62 9.21 -4.25
N VAL A 80 -6.87 8.53 -5.10
CA VAL A 80 -6.02 9.10 -6.14
C VAL A 80 -6.37 8.43 -7.47
N ASP A 81 -6.77 9.22 -8.46
CA ASP A 81 -7.03 8.74 -9.82
C ASP A 81 -5.78 8.98 -10.71
N LEU A 82 -5.09 7.91 -11.10
CA LEU A 82 -3.94 7.99 -12.01
C LEU A 82 -4.32 7.88 -13.48
N ASN A 83 -5.57 8.17 -13.85
CA ASN A 83 -6.00 8.20 -15.24
C ASN A 83 -5.01 9.03 -16.08
N PRO A 84 -4.52 8.50 -17.23
CA PRO A 84 -3.55 9.18 -18.07
C PRO A 84 -3.95 10.61 -18.48
N ALA A 85 -5.24 10.95 -18.47
CA ALA A 85 -5.74 12.31 -18.70
C ALA A 85 -5.21 13.35 -17.70
N PHE A 86 -4.84 12.95 -16.48
CA PHE A 86 -4.24 13.83 -15.47
C PHE A 86 -2.70 13.95 -15.60
N GLY A 87 -2.06 13.08 -16.38
CA GLY A 87 -0.61 13.15 -16.66
C GLY A 87 0.30 12.74 -15.49
N ASN A 88 -0.24 12.12 -14.44
CA ASN A 88 0.53 11.54 -13.34
C ASN A 88 0.61 10.03 -13.51
N THR A 89 1.78 9.42 -13.31
CA THR A 89 1.98 7.97 -13.45
C THR A 89 2.43 7.30 -12.15
N LYS A 90 2.73 8.09 -11.13
CA LYS A 90 3.18 7.60 -9.83
C LYS A 90 2.88 8.53 -8.67
N ILE A 91 2.85 7.94 -7.48
CA ILE A 91 2.54 8.61 -6.22
C ILE A 91 3.73 8.45 -5.29
N ALA A 92 4.22 9.56 -4.74
CA ALA A 92 5.14 9.54 -3.62
C ALA A 92 4.40 9.91 -2.32
N VAL A 93 4.52 9.06 -1.31
CA VAL A 93 3.87 9.24 -0.01
C VAL A 93 4.93 9.33 1.08
N ALA A 94 4.86 10.34 1.94
CA ALA A 94 5.58 10.37 3.20
C ALA A 94 4.62 10.21 4.38
N THR A 95 4.84 9.18 5.19
CA THR A 95 4.14 8.94 6.44
C THR A 95 5.04 9.33 7.60
N LYS A 96 4.54 10.18 8.51
CA LYS A 96 5.25 10.57 9.73
C LYS A 96 4.54 10.01 10.94
N TYR A 97 5.23 9.17 11.69
CA TYR A 97 4.73 8.56 12.92
C TYR A 97 4.97 9.48 14.11
N GLY A 98 3.92 9.76 14.87
CA GLY A 98 3.99 10.57 16.10
C GLY A 98 4.27 9.73 17.34
N HIS A 99 3.86 8.45 17.33
CA HIS A 99 3.99 7.52 18.44
C HIS A 99 4.35 6.12 17.92
N ALA A 100 4.61 5.19 18.83
CA ALA A 100 4.74 3.78 18.47
C ALA A 100 3.44 3.32 17.78
N PRO A 101 3.55 2.66 16.62
CA PRO A 101 2.38 2.19 15.89
C PRO A 101 1.72 1.02 16.61
N SER A 102 0.39 0.97 16.55
CA SER A 102 -0.45 -0.16 16.96
C SER A 102 -1.42 -0.45 15.84
N ASP A 103 -1.57 -1.73 15.51
CA ASP A 103 -2.53 -2.22 14.53
C ASP A 103 -2.34 -1.55 13.14
N TRP A 104 -3.42 -1.26 12.40
CA TRP A 104 -3.32 -0.75 11.03
C TRP A 104 -2.98 0.73 11.01
N THR A 105 -1.73 1.06 10.68
CA THR A 105 -1.30 2.47 10.65
C THR A 105 -1.17 3.06 9.27
N PHE A 106 -0.89 2.23 8.27
CA PHE A 106 -0.85 2.60 6.87
C PHE A 106 -1.42 1.46 6.04
N ASN A 107 -2.21 1.79 5.03
CA ASN A 107 -2.76 0.84 4.08
C ASN A 107 -2.90 1.52 2.73
N VAL A 108 -2.49 0.84 1.67
CA VAL A 108 -2.64 1.30 0.29
C VAL A 108 -3.07 0.14 -0.57
N GLY A 109 -4.06 0.37 -1.42
CA GLY A 109 -4.59 -0.63 -2.36
C GLY A 109 -5.09 0.03 -3.64
N ASP A 110 -5.16 -0.73 -4.73
CA ASP A 110 -5.77 -0.33 -6.00
C ASP A 110 -7.20 -0.86 -6.19
N SER A 111 -7.80 -1.41 -5.13
CA SER A 111 -9.24 -1.67 -5.07
C SER A 111 -9.93 -0.95 -3.91
N LEU A 112 -11.15 -0.48 -4.18
CA LEU A 112 -11.96 0.28 -3.24
C LEU A 112 -12.31 -0.53 -1.98
N THR A 113 -12.35 -1.85 -2.09
CA THR A 113 -12.77 -2.75 -1.01
C THR A 113 -11.61 -3.43 -0.30
N ASN A 114 -10.36 -3.02 -0.59
CA ASN A 114 -9.19 -3.58 0.09
C ASN A 114 -9.34 -3.39 1.60
N ASN A 115 -9.33 -4.50 2.34
CA ASN A 115 -9.73 -4.51 3.74
C ASN A 115 -8.62 -5.03 4.67
N GLY A 116 -7.41 -5.27 4.16
CA GLY A 116 -6.29 -5.82 4.89
C GLY A 116 -6.09 -7.31 4.62
N PHE A 117 -4.85 -7.74 4.75
CA PHE A 117 -4.39 -9.12 4.50
C PHE A 117 -4.56 -9.60 3.05
N GLY A 118 -4.59 -8.70 2.07
CA GLY A 118 -4.82 -9.02 0.66
C GLY A 118 -6.27 -9.40 0.38
N GLY A 119 -7.21 -8.91 1.18
CA GLY A 119 -8.64 -9.15 0.98
C GLY A 119 -9.33 -7.97 0.31
N ASP A 120 -10.24 -8.25 -0.63
CA ASP A 120 -10.95 -7.22 -1.40
C ASP A 120 -12.47 -7.45 -1.58
N SER A 121 -13.09 -8.39 -0.87
CA SER A 121 -14.54 -8.64 -1.03
C SER A 121 -15.01 -8.97 -2.46
N SER A 122 -14.08 -9.35 -3.36
CA SER A 122 -14.33 -9.74 -4.76
C SER A 122 -14.98 -8.65 -5.62
N THR A 123 -14.51 -7.40 -5.50
CA THR A 123 -14.98 -6.35 -6.41
C THR A 123 -14.05 -6.11 -7.59
N GLN A 124 -12.75 -6.38 -7.43
CA GLN A 124 -11.72 -6.26 -8.46
C GLN A 124 -10.73 -7.40 -8.35
N SER A 125 -10.30 -7.97 -9.49
CA SER A 125 -9.20 -8.94 -9.52
C SER A 125 -7.81 -8.29 -9.49
N ASN A 126 -7.75 -7.00 -9.80
CA ASN A 126 -6.58 -6.16 -9.60
C ASN A 126 -6.77 -5.42 -8.26
N ASP A 127 -6.30 -6.05 -7.19
CA ASP A 127 -6.56 -5.65 -5.81
C ASP A 127 -5.31 -5.78 -4.92
N SER A 128 -4.15 -5.46 -5.49
CA SER A 128 -2.89 -5.51 -4.75
C SER A 128 -2.90 -4.54 -3.58
N GLU A 129 -2.45 -5.04 -2.43
CA GLU A 129 -2.50 -4.29 -1.18
C GLU A 129 -1.13 -4.23 -0.50
N ALA A 130 -0.77 -3.08 0.06
CA ALA A 130 0.31 -2.98 1.02
C ALA A 130 -0.20 -2.38 2.34
N GLN A 131 0.21 -2.97 3.46
CA GLN A 131 -0.20 -2.51 4.79
C GLN A 131 0.96 -2.47 5.77
N VAL A 132 0.92 -1.51 6.70
CA VAL A 132 1.73 -1.53 7.92
C VAL A 132 0.83 -1.89 9.10
N LEU A 133 0.97 -3.14 9.54
CA LEU A 133 0.34 -3.66 10.76
C LEU A 133 1.40 -3.68 11.87
N ASN A 134 1.16 -2.92 12.94
CA ASN A 134 2.16 -2.64 13.98
C ASN A 134 3.44 -2.05 13.36
N LYS A 135 4.47 -2.86 13.16
CA LYS A 135 5.76 -2.43 12.55
C LYS A 135 6.08 -3.10 11.23
N THR A 136 5.18 -3.95 10.76
CA THR A 136 5.45 -4.83 9.65
C THR A 136 4.75 -4.32 8.41
N LEU A 137 5.54 -3.86 7.43
CA LEU A 137 5.07 -3.69 6.07
C LEU A 137 4.86 -5.06 5.46
N THR A 138 3.68 -5.31 4.92
CA THR A 138 3.37 -6.50 4.12
C THR A 138 2.82 -6.05 2.79
N ILE A 139 3.25 -6.70 1.71
CA ILE A 139 2.76 -6.48 0.35
C ILE A 139 2.10 -7.78 -0.11
N PHE A 140 0.87 -7.67 -0.61
CA PHE A 140 0.04 -8.75 -1.11
C PHE A 140 -0.09 -8.62 -2.61
N ALA A 141 -0.09 -9.77 -3.28
CA ALA A 141 -0.40 -9.83 -4.70
C ALA A 141 -1.89 -9.54 -4.93
N ASN A 142 -2.22 -9.15 -6.16
CA ASN A 142 -3.57 -9.28 -6.67
C ASN A 142 -3.91 -10.75 -7.01
N ASP A 143 -5.11 -11.02 -7.54
CA ASP A 143 -5.58 -12.36 -7.92
C ASP A 143 -4.77 -13.07 -9.02
N ASN A 144 -3.92 -12.34 -9.77
CA ASN A 144 -3.00 -12.96 -10.73
C ASN A 144 -1.80 -13.61 -10.04
N GLY A 145 -1.53 -13.24 -8.78
CA GLY A 145 -0.56 -13.91 -7.92
C GLY A 145 -1.15 -15.10 -7.17
N PRO A 146 -0.33 -15.85 -6.42
CA PRO A 146 -0.79 -17.01 -5.65
C PRO A 146 -1.76 -16.68 -4.48
N GLY A 147 -2.40 -15.51 -4.44
CA GLY A 147 -3.22 -15.04 -3.32
C GLY A 147 -2.41 -14.82 -2.02
N ASP A 148 -1.09 -14.72 -2.13
CA ASP A 148 -0.14 -14.74 -1.02
C ASP A 148 0.58 -13.40 -0.82
N ARG A 149 1.32 -13.33 0.29
CA ARG A 149 2.27 -12.27 0.62
C ARG A 149 3.46 -12.29 -0.35
N ILE A 150 3.67 -11.20 -1.09
CA ILE A 150 4.85 -10.98 -1.95
C ILE A 150 6.08 -10.65 -1.10
N SER A 151 5.90 -9.80 -0.09
CA SER A 151 7.02 -9.31 0.73
C SER A 151 6.58 -8.95 2.14
N GLU A 152 7.52 -9.05 3.08
CA GLU A 152 7.37 -8.63 4.46
C GLU A 152 8.64 -7.90 4.91
N VAL A 153 8.49 -6.73 5.52
CA VAL A 153 9.59 -5.96 6.10
C VAL A 153 9.20 -5.45 7.47
N ILE A 154 10.07 -5.67 8.45
CA ILE A 154 9.89 -5.14 9.81
C ILE A 154 10.67 -3.83 9.92
N PHE A 155 9.97 -2.73 10.15
CA PHE A 155 10.59 -1.44 10.44
C PHE A 155 11.10 -1.41 11.88
N PRO A 156 12.42 -1.25 12.11
CA PRO A 156 12.99 -1.29 13.45
C PRO A 156 12.46 -0.18 14.37
N ARG A 157 12.14 1.01 13.85
CA ARG A 157 11.84 2.18 14.69
C ARG A 157 10.82 3.13 14.08
N LEU A 158 9.54 2.79 13.99
CA LEU A 158 8.57 3.75 13.45
C LEU A 158 8.32 4.99 14.34
N ALA A 159 8.35 4.90 15.67
CA ALA A 159 8.01 6.04 16.53
C ALA A 159 8.92 7.26 16.26
N GLY A 160 8.31 8.39 15.87
CA GLY A 160 9.03 9.63 15.55
C GLY A 160 9.74 9.63 14.19
N GLN A 161 9.69 8.51 13.45
CA GLN A 161 10.32 8.39 12.14
C GLN A 161 9.36 8.72 11.00
N LYS A 162 9.96 8.84 9.83
CA LYS A 162 9.27 9.00 8.56
C LYS A 162 9.52 7.75 7.71
N VAL A 163 8.46 7.18 7.16
CA VAL A 163 8.55 6.19 6.08
C VAL A 163 8.09 6.86 4.81
N CYS A 164 8.74 6.54 3.71
CA CYS A 164 8.38 7.03 2.40
C CYS A 164 8.09 5.88 1.47
N TYR A 165 7.12 6.07 0.58
CA TYR A 165 6.67 5.08 -0.39
C TYR A 165 6.62 5.71 -1.78
N GLU A 166 6.97 4.94 -2.81
CA GLU A 166 6.63 5.22 -4.20
C GLU A 166 5.69 4.12 -4.67
N ILE A 167 4.51 4.48 -5.16
CA ILE A 167 3.52 3.56 -5.74
C ILE A 167 3.36 3.96 -7.21
N ARG A 168 3.43 2.97 -8.09
CA ARG A 168 3.15 3.10 -9.52
C ARG A 168 2.83 1.73 -10.09
N ASP A 169 2.49 1.70 -11.37
CA ASP A 169 2.18 0.45 -12.05
C ASP A 169 3.25 -0.63 -11.79
N GLN A 170 2.76 -1.78 -11.32
CA GLN A 170 3.51 -2.99 -10.98
C GLN A 170 4.68 -2.76 -10.02
N PHE A 171 4.61 -1.75 -9.16
CA PHE A 171 5.73 -1.36 -8.30
C PHE A 171 5.30 -0.71 -6.99
N ILE A 172 5.97 -1.11 -5.90
CA ILE A 172 6.02 -0.34 -4.67
C ILE A 172 7.45 -0.30 -4.12
N GLY A 173 7.92 0.91 -3.81
CA GLY A 173 9.19 1.14 -3.12
C GLY A 173 8.95 1.72 -1.74
N TRP A 174 9.84 1.46 -0.79
CA TRP A 174 9.78 2.04 0.56
C TRP A 174 11.17 2.44 1.09
N SER A 175 11.20 3.44 1.97
CA SER A 175 12.40 3.84 2.71
C SER A 175 12.09 4.39 4.10
N GLU A 176 12.81 3.92 5.12
CA GLU A 176 12.83 4.41 6.50
C GLU A 176 14.31 4.65 6.90
N GLY A 177 14.75 5.90 6.86
CA GLY A 177 16.15 6.23 7.14
C GLY A 177 17.11 5.54 6.14
N ALA A 178 17.95 4.63 6.65
CA ALA A 178 18.88 3.84 5.83
C ALA A 178 18.29 2.51 5.33
N LEU A 179 17.13 2.09 5.84
CA LEU A 179 16.43 0.90 5.38
C LEU A 179 15.60 1.26 4.15
N SER A 180 15.81 0.59 3.03
CA SER A 180 15.02 0.77 1.81
C SER A 180 14.86 -0.54 1.06
N GLY A 181 13.78 -0.65 0.29
CA GLY A 181 13.54 -1.79 -0.59
C GLY A 181 12.42 -1.51 -1.57
N SER A 182 12.14 -2.46 -2.45
CA SER A 182 11.03 -2.39 -3.39
C SER A 182 10.54 -3.77 -3.78
N SER A 183 9.29 -3.85 -4.21
CA SER A 183 8.72 -4.98 -4.91
C SER A 183 8.27 -4.53 -6.30
N SER A 184 8.55 -5.36 -7.29
CA SER A 184 8.18 -5.10 -8.67
C SER A 184 7.93 -6.42 -9.39
N THR A 185 6.92 -6.46 -10.25
CA THR A 185 6.56 -7.67 -11.00
C THR A 185 6.70 -7.41 -12.50
N PRO A 186 7.47 -8.23 -13.23
CA PRO A 186 7.61 -8.05 -14.67
C PRO A 186 6.34 -8.48 -15.40
N ASN A 187 6.22 -8.05 -16.66
CA ASN A 187 5.33 -8.71 -17.61
C ASN A 187 5.80 -10.16 -17.86
N PRO A 188 4.89 -11.14 -17.97
CA PRO A 188 3.43 -11.01 -17.98
C PRO A 188 2.76 -11.26 -16.62
N THR A 189 3.52 -11.43 -15.53
CA THR A 189 2.94 -11.90 -14.26
C THR A 189 2.02 -10.88 -13.60
N GLN A 190 2.30 -9.59 -13.77
CA GLN A 190 1.50 -8.44 -13.31
C GLN A 190 0.70 -8.68 -12.01
N MET A 191 1.42 -8.91 -10.89
CA MET A 191 0.81 -9.31 -9.61
C MET A 191 0.68 -8.15 -8.60
N LEU A 192 1.11 -6.95 -8.97
CA LEU A 192 1.06 -5.74 -8.13
C LEU A 192 0.05 -4.74 -8.72
N PHE A 193 0.06 -3.51 -8.19
CA PHE A 193 -0.84 -2.42 -8.58
C PHE A 193 -1.02 -2.29 -10.11
N ALA A 194 -2.26 -2.35 -10.58
CA ALA A 194 -2.67 -2.24 -11.97
C ALA A 194 -3.03 -0.78 -12.31
N LEU A 195 -2.02 0.00 -12.69
CA LEU A 195 -2.16 1.46 -12.83
C LEU A 195 -1.82 1.96 -14.24
N ALA A 196 -1.70 1.04 -15.21
CA ALA A 196 -1.41 1.35 -16.61
C ALA A 196 -2.53 0.91 -17.57
N GLY A 197 -3.71 0.56 -17.04
CA GLY A 197 -4.89 0.18 -17.84
C GLY A 197 -4.98 -1.31 -18.11
N GLU A 198 -4.46 -2.13 -17.20
CA GLU A 198 -4.63 -3.57 -17.17
C GLU A 198 -6.12 -3.94 -17.15
N SER A 199 -6.46 -5.04 -17.84
CA SER A 199 -7.80 -5.60 -17.76
C SER A 199 -8.07 -6.15 -16.36
N ASP A 200 -9.29 -5.95 -15.88
CA ASP A 200 -9.81 -6.58 -14.67
C ASP A 200 -10.86 -7.63 -15.05
N SER A 201 -10.90 -8.74 -14.32
CA SER A 201 -11.80 -9.87 -14.57
C SER A 201 -13.08 -9.86 -13.72
N GLU A 202 -13.13 -9.04 -12.68
CA GLU A 202 -14.28 -8.89 -11.76
C GLU A 202 -14.97 -7.52 -11.92
N GLY A 203 -14.22 -6.49 -12.29
CA GLY A 203 -14.66 -5.11 -12.43
C GLY A 203 -14.19 -4.40 -13.70
N PRO A 204 -14.36 -3.08 -13.80
CA PRO A 204 -13.82 -2.28 -14.90
C PRO A 204 -12.32 -2.03 -14.75
N ILE A 205 -11.68 -1.66 -15.86
CA ILE A 205 -10.35 -1.04 -15.84
C ILE A 205 -10.45 0.26 -15.03
N ASN A 206 -9.56 0.45 -14.06
CA ASN A 206 -9.46 1.67 -13.26
C ASN A 206 -7.98 2.04 -13.05
N TYR A 207 -7.75 3.21 -12.48
CA TYR A 207 -6.41 3.75 -12.20
C TYR A 207 -6.33 4.23 -10.74
N ASP A 208 -7.20 3.69 -9.90
CA ASP A 208 -7.50 4.21 -8.59
C ASP A 208 -6.48 3.67 -7.59
N VAL A 209 -6.04 4.54 -6.70
CA VAL A 209 -5.23 4.16 -5.54
C VAL A 209 -5.84 4.78 -4.30
N PHE A 210 -6.07 3.94 -3.29
CA PHE A 210 -6.63 4.36 -2.02
C PHE A 210 -5.54 4.32 -0.96
N ILE A 211 -5.19 5.49 -0.41
CA ILE A 211 -4.12 5.63 0.59
C ILE A 211 -4.76 6.00 1.93
N CYS A 212 -4.69 5.07 2.86
CA CYS A 212 -5.33 5.16 4.16
C CYS A 212 -4.32 5.21 5.30
N GLY A 213 -4.66 5.99 6.32
CA GLY A 213 -3.89 6.12 7.55
C GLY A 213 -4.74 5.80 8.75
N ASN A 214 -4.18 5.04 9.70
CA ASN A 214 -4.87 4.53 10.90
C ASN A 214 -6.11 3.66 10.61
N ARG A 215 -6.29 3.20 9.36
CA ARG A 215 -7.34 2.26 8.93
C ARG A 215 -6.96 1.57 7.62
N VAL A 216 -7.70 0.53 7.28
CA VAL A 216 -7.76 -0.05 5.93
C VAL A 216 -8.74 0.73 5.02
N VAL A 217 -8.75 0.45 3.70
CA VAL A 217 -9.67 1.10 2.74
C VAL A 217 -11.14 0.79 3.07
N ASP A 218 -11.53 -0.48 2.97
CA ASP A 218 -12.85 -1.05 3.34
C ASP A 218 -14.04 -0.23 2.80
N GLY A 219 -13.97 0.16 1.52
CA GLY A 219 -15.01 0.91 0.82
C GLY A 219 -15.29 2.31 1.37
N GLY A 220 -14.40 2.84 2.22
CA GLY A 220 -14.65 4.06 2.98
C GLY A 220 -15.69 3.91 4.10
N ASN A 221 -16.20 2.70 4.34
CA ASN A 221 -17.19 2.45 5.38
C ASN A 221 -16.56 2.50 6.79
N PRO A 222 -17.35 2.63 7.86
CA PRO A 222 -16.86 2.36 9.20
C PRO A 222 -16.28 0.95 9.29
N THR A 223 -15.10 0.82 9.89
CA THR A 223 -14.38 -0.45 9.99
C THR A 223 -13.84 -0.65 11.39
N THR A 224 -13.69 -1.90 11.83
CA THR A 224 -13.00 -2.24 13.08
C THR A 224 -11.49 -2.42 12.89
N ARG A 225 -11.02 -2.41 11.63
CA ARG A 225 -9.61 -2.53 11.26
C ARG A 225 -8.94 -1.16 11.25
N THR A 226 -8.88 -0.57 12.44
CA THR A 226 -8.25 0.72 12.71
C THR A 226 -6.92 0.54 13.44
N GLY A 227 -6.15 1.61 13.58
CA GLY A 227 -4.91 1.62 14.34
C GLY A 227 -4.53 3.02 14.77
N LYS A 228 -3.34 3.16 15.35
CA LYS A 228 -2.85 4.44 15.85
C LYS A 228 -1.35 4.59 15.74
N GLY A 229 -0.91 5.84 15.77
CA GLY A 229 0.51 6.21 15.80
C GLY A 229 0.97 6.90 14.52
N LEU A 230 0.29 6.69 13.39
CA LEU A 230 0.54 7.50 12.19
C LEU A 230 -0.07 8.89 12.42
N ARG A 231 0.78 9.92 12.35
CA ARG A 231 0.38 11.31 12.61
C ARG A 231 0.06 12.06 11.33
N ARG A 232 0.80 11.83 10.26
CA ARG A 232 0.65 12.62 9.04
C ARG A 232 0.97 11.80 7.79
N MET A 233 0.18 12.01 6.75
CA MET A 233 0.46 11.57 5.39
C MET A 233 0.67 12.81 4.51
N GLN A 234 1.68 12.76 3.65
CA GLN A 234 1.93 13.77 2.63
C GLN A 234 2.04 13.06 1.29
N ILE A 235 1.13 13.39 0.38
CA ILE A 235 0.99 12.77 -0.94
C ILE A 235 1.45 13.77 -1.99
N GLN A 236 2.30 13.31 -2.89
CA GLN A 236 2.78 14.06 -4.03
C GLN A 236 2.60 13.23 -5.30
N LEU A 237 1.89 13.80 -6.27
CA LEU A 237 1.70 13.23 -7.59
C LEU A 237 2.91 13.54 -8.48
N GLN A 238 3.31 12.59 -9.29
CA GLN A 238 4.44 12.74 -10.19
C GLN A 238 4.12 12.14 -11.57
N PRO A 239 4.65 12.75 -12.64
CA PRO A 239 4.60 12.18 -13.98
C PRO A 239 5.49 10.94 -14.09
#